data_AF-A0AA96VIA2-F1
#
_entry.id   AF-A0AA96VIA2-F1
#
_cell.length_a   1.000
_cell.length_b   1.000
_cell.length_c   1.000
_cell.angle_alpha   90.00
_cell.angle_beta   90.00
_cell.angle_gamma   90.00
#
_symmetry.space_group_name_H-M   'P 1'
#
loop_
_entity.id
_entity.type
_entity.pdbx_description
1 polymer ?
#
loop_
_entity_poly.entity_id
_entity_poly.type
_entity_poly.pdbx_seq_one_letter_code
_entity_poly.pdbx_strand_id
1 'polypeptide(L)'
;MIQSKYRLEKIEKNGNVRYNLVKDIRFKDQKAKVRVPISDPQNVDILNMDLEKKAVLKKVELSSDYYISDYLEKSDVLSLEEKRWIYKEFFKQVSIDEASYFEKKFETDYIHGTTAVEGNTLTLAEVNDLLEYGLSPKKDLREINEVQNYVKTRSFTSNYNGKITAAFIKKIHSLIMDNILENSGQFRNANVGIVGCDLQHTPPELIEDELNELIQIFYENIQNQKYPFEQILIFHYRFETIHPFLDGNGRVGREVMNYLLRKEKFPQFLIGNENRSEYLSALRSGDEEKLKQMIQTFYQMYQNQLTKIEDEFNRLQ
;
A
#
# COMPACT_ATOMS: atom_id res chain seq x y z
N MET A 1 8.04 6.79 33.30
CA MET A 1 6.92 5.88 33.62
C MET A 1 6.41 5.31 32.31
N ILE A 2 6.67 4.04 32.05
CA ILE A 2 6.07 3.33 30.90
C ILE A 2 4.59 3.22 31.23
N GLN A 3 3.74 3.85 30.43
CA GLN A 3 2.29 3.74 30.59
C GLN A 3 1.92 2.27 30.37
N SER A 4 1.25 1.64 31.35
CA SER A 4 0.79 0.26 31.23
C SER A 4 0.02 0.06 29.92
N LYS A 5 0.30 -1.04 29.21
CA LYS A 5 -0.31 -1.34 27.90
C LYS A 5 -1.83 -1.55 27.99
N TYR A 6 -2.33 -1.92 29.17
CA TYR A 6 -3.73 -2.20 29.45
C TYR A 6 -4.16 -1.54 30.76
N ARG A 7 -5.48 -1.47 31.01
CA ARG A 7 -6.02 -1.01 32.29
C ARG A 7 -6.84 -2.10 32.95
N LEU A 8 -6.79 -2.15 34.27
CA LEU A 8 -7.60 -3.05 35.09
C LEU A 8 -8.98 -2.42 35.38
N GLU A 9 -10.06 -3.16 35.15
CA GLU A 9 -11.42 -2.76 35.51
C GLU A 9 -12.02 -3.81 36.48
N LYS A 10 -12.20 -3.41 37.75
CA LYS A 10 -12.89 -4.21 38.77
C LYS A 10 -14.40 -3.99 38.64
N ILE A 11 -15.15 -5.08 38.52
CA ILE A 11 -16.62 -5.06 38.49
C ILE A 11 -17.13 -5.90 39.66
N GLU A 12 -18.00 -5.31 40.47
CA GLU A 12 -18.61 -5.97 41.63
C GLU A 12 -20.12 -6.04 41.41
N LYS A 13 -20.69 -7.26 41.44
CA LYS A 13 -22.13 -7.48 41.26
C LYS A 13 -22.59 -8.65 42.13
N ASN A 14 -23.59 -8.39 42.99
CA ASN A 14 -24.16 -9.36 43.93
C ASN A 14 -23.10 -10.07 44.80
N GLY A 15 -22.12 -9.33 45.31
CA GLY A 15 -21.03 -9.87 46.14
C GLY A 15 -19.92 -10.62 45.37
N ASN A 16 -20.07 -10.83 44.06
CA ASN A 16 -19.03 -11.40 43.22
C ASN A 16 -18.16 -10.30 42.61
N VAL A 17 -16.85 -10.37 42.87
CA VAL A 17 -15.84 -9.50 42.28
C VAL A 17 -15.26 -10.18 41.03
N ARG A 18 -15.23 -9.47 39.91
CA ARG A 18 -14.54 -9.89 38.68
C ARG A 18 -13.58 -8.80 38.23
N TYR A 19 -12.41 -9.21 37.77
CA TYR A 19 -11.42 -8.32 37.18
C TYR A 19 -11.38 -8.50 35.68
N ASN A 20 -11.29 -7.40 34.95
CA ASN A 20 -11.09 -7.42 33.50
C ASN A 20 -9.84 -6.63 33.14
N LEU A 21 -9.06 -7.19 32.23
CA LEU A 21 -8.08 -6.44 31.48
C LEU A 21 -8.80 -5.71 30.34
N VAL A 22 -8.48 -4.43 30.16
CA VAL A 22 -9.20 -3.58 29.22
C VAL A 22 -8.23 -2.80 28.36
N LYS A 23 -8.56 -2.69 27.08
CA LYS A 23 -7.83 -1.87 26.10
C LYS A 23 -8.79 -0.85 25.49
N ASP A 24 -8.39 0.42 25.56
CA ASP A 24 -9.07 1.49 24.84
C ASP A 24 -8.67 1.47 23.37
N ILE A 25 -9.67 1.66 22.51
CA ILE A 25 -9.51 1.67 21.07
C ILE A 25 -9.98 3.01 20.56
N ARG A 26 -9.18 3.60 19.69
CA ARG A 26 -9.51 4.82 18.98
C ARG A 26 -9.34 4.59 17.49
N PHE A 27 -10.32 5.04 16.73
CA PHE A 27 -10.25 5.09 15.28
C PHE A 27 -10.90 6.41 14.82
N LYS A 28 -10.09 7.33 14.30
CA LYS A 28 -10.51 8.71 14.02
C LYS A 28 -11.20 9.30 15.25
N ASP A 29 -12.44 9.76 15.12
CA ASP A 29 -13.23 10.34 16.23
C ASP A 29 -13.97 9.29 17.07
N GLN A 30 -13.99 8.03 16.62
CA GLN A 30 -14.66 6.94 17.30
C GLN A 30 -13.81 6.38 18.46
N LYS A 31 -14.47 6.09 19.58
CA LYS A 31 -13.87 5.49 20.78
C LYS A 31 -14.62 4.21 21.14
N ALA A 32 -13.88 3.14 21.39
CA ALA A 32 -14.41 1.88 21.91
C ALA A 32 -13.48 1.32 22.98
N LYS A 33 -13.93 0.26 23.66
CA LYS A 33 -13.08 -0.52 24.55
C LYS A 33 -13.41 -2.00 24.43
N VAL A 34 -12.38 -2.83 24.57
CA VAL A 34 -12.51 -4.29 24.60
C VAL A 34 -12.02 -4.83 25.93
N ARG A 35 -12.64 -5.91 26.40
CA ARG A 35 -12.39 -6.49 27.73
C ARG A 35 -12.16 -7.99 27.64
N VAL A 36 -11.25 -8.49 28.48
CA VAL A 36 -11.04 -9.92 28.75
C VAL A 36 -11.02 -10.14 30.26
N PRO A 37 -11.79 -11.10 30.79
CA PRO A 37 -11.77 -11.41 32.22
C PRO A 37 -10.41 -12.04 32.61
N ILE A 38 -9.92 -11.72 33.80
CA ILE A 38 -8.68 -12.26 34.35
C ILE A 38 -8.88 -12.77 35.78
N SER A 39 -8.13 -13.81 36.14
CA SER A 39 -8.12 -14.39 37.49
C SER A 39 -7.13 -13.69 38.42
N ASP A 40 -6.00 -13.22 37.90
CA ASP A 40 -4.95 -12.54 38.66
C ASP A 40 -4.80 -11.06 38.24
N PRO A 41 -5.21 -10.11 39.10
CA PRO A 41 -5.13 -8.68 38.81
C PRO A 41 -3.73 -8.07 38.99
N GLN A 42 -2.71 -8.83 39.40
CA GLN A 42 -1.35 -8.30 39.59
C GLN A 42 -0.55 -8.23 38.27
N ASN A 43 -0.94 -9.02 37.27
CA ASN A 43 -0.19 -9.20 36.01
C ASN A 43 -0.83 -8.43 34.83
N VAL A 44 -1.12 -7.14 35.03
CA VAL A 44 -1.80 -6.27 34.05
C VAL A 44 -0.90 -5.89 32.88
N ASP A 45 0.42 -5.97 33.02
CA ASP A 45 1.38 -5.54 31.99
C ASP A 45 1.80 -6.66 31.01
N ILE A 46 1.38 -7.90 31.26
CA ILE A 46 1.71 -9.05 30.40
C ILE A 46 0.86 -9.00 29.12
N LEU A 47 1.50 -9.21 27.97
CA LEU A 47 0.84 -9.32 26.67
C LEU A 47 -0.31 -10.34 26.73
N ASN A 48 -1.55 -9.87 26.50
CA ASN A 48 -2.72 -10.72 26.46
C ASN A 48 -3.21 -10.85 25.00
N MET A 49 -2.94 -11.99 24.38
CA MET A 49 -3.26 -12.23 22.97
C MET A 49 -4.77 -12.18 22.67
N ASP A 50 -5.61 -12.65 23.58
CA ASP A 50 -7.08 -12.58 23.42
C ASP A 50 -7.58 -11.13 23.39
N LEU A 51 -7.04 -10.28 24.27
CA LEU A 51 -7.38 -8.87 24.32
C LEU A 51 -6.88 -8.14 23.08
N GLU A 52 -5.70 -8.48 22.57
CA GLU A 52 -5.17 -7.94 21.32
C GLU A 52 -6.01 -8.35 20.11
N LYS A 53 -6.39 -9.63 20.01
CA LYS A 53 -7.28 -10.12 18.96
C LYS A 53 -8.63 -9.41 18.99
N LYS A 54 -9.25 -9.27 20.18
CA LYS A 54 -10.48 -8.48 20.33
C LYS A 54 -10.27 -7.02 19.92
N ALA A 55 -9.11 -6.45 20.21
CA ALA A 55 -8.81 -5.07 19.86
C ALA A 55 -8.68 -4.87 18.35
N VAL A 56 -8.04 -5.82 17.65
CA VAL A 56 -7.98 -5.83 16.17
C VAL A 56 -9.38 -5.91 15.59
N LEU A 57 -10.18 -6.90 15.99
CA LEU A 57 -11.54 -7.09 15.47
C LEU A 57 -12.42 -5.85 15.70
N LYS A 58 -12.31 -5.20 16.86
CA LYS A 58 -13.05 -3.97 17.12
C LYS A 58 -12.56 -2.80 16.27
N LYS A 59 -11.28 -2.73 15.91
CA LYS A 59 -10.80 -1.71 14.96
C LYS A 59 -11.30 -1.97 13.55
N VAL A 60 -11.34 -3.23 13.11
CA VAL A 60 -11.92 -3.64 11.82
C VAL A 60 -13.37 -3.19 11.73
N GLU A 61 -14.18 -3.49 12.75
CA GLU A 61 -15.58 -3.05 12.81
C GLU A 61 -15.69 -1.52 12.65
N LEU A 62 -15.02 -0.76 13.53
CA LEU A 62 -15.09 0.71 13.52
C LEU A 62 -14.60 1.34 12.21
N SER A 63 -13.55 0.76 11.61
CA SER A 63 -12.97 1.28 10.37
C SER A 63 -13.80 0.93 9.15
N SER A 64 -14.29 -0.30 9.05
CA SER A 64 -15.18 -0.73 7.96
C SER A 64 -16.51 0.03 7.98
N ASP A 65 -17.02 0.43 9.15
CA ASP A 65 -18.23 1.24 9.31
C ASP A 65 -18.02 2.74 9.07
N TYR A 66 -16.78 3.21 9.21
CA TYR A 66 -16.44 4.61 8.98
C TYR A 66 -16.39 4.98 7.51
N TYR A 67 -15.84 4.09 6.68
CA TYR A 67 -15.61 4.41 5.27
C TYR A 67 -16.83 4.10 4.39
N ILE A 68 -17.04 4.95 3.40
CA ILE A 68 -18.05 4.80 2.35
C ILE A 68 -17.35 4.21 1.13
N SER A 69 -17.75 2.99 0.77
CA SER A 69 -17.28 2.28 -0.42
C SER A 69 -18.26 2.49 -1.57
N ASP A 70 -17.76 2.87 -2.73
CA ASP A 70 -18.61 3.11 -3.91
C ASP A 70 -18.72 1.87 -4.82
N TYR A 71 -17.72 0.99 -4.79
CA TYR A 71 -17.58 -0.09 -5.76
C TYR A 71 -17.46 -1.48 -5.10
N LEU A 72 -16.79 -1.59 -3.96
CA LEU A 72 -16.64 -2.81 -3.19
C LEU A 72 -17.84 -3.03 -2.27
N GLU A 73 -18.24 -4.30 -2.13
CA GLU A 73 -19.28 -4.70 -1.20
C GLU A 73 -18.78 -4.62 0.25
N LYS A 74 -19.71 -4.53 1.21
CA LYS A 74 -19.35 -4.38 2.64
C LYS A 74 -18.45 -5.52 3.15
N SER A 75 -18.65 -6.75 2.66
CA SER A 75 -17.80 -7.90 2.99
C SER A 75 -16.35 -7.74 2.51
N ASP A 76 -16.15 -7.11 1.35
CA ASP A 76 -14.82 -6.89 0.79
C ASP A 76 -14.07 -5.82 1.57
N VAL A 77 -14.75 -4.74 1.94
CA VAL A 77 -14.20 -3.69 2.83
C VAL A 77 -13.81 -4.29 4.18
N LEU A 78 -14.67 -5.14 4.75
CA LEU A 78 -14.39 -5.82 6.02
C LEU A 78 -13.14 -6.72 5.90
N SER A 79 -13.06 -7.53 4.86
CA SER A 79 -11.88 -8.37 4.57
C SER A 79 -10.59 -7.53 4.45
N LEU A 80 -10.62 -6.44 3.70
CA LEU A 80 -9.44 -5.56 3.55
C LEU A 80 -9.04 -4.89 4.87
N GLU A 81 -10.01 -4.40 5.66
CA GLU A 81 -9.70 -3.82 6.96
C GLU A 81 -9.15 -4.88 7.93
N GLU A 82 -9.63 -6.12 7.90
CA GLU A 82 -9.02 -7.23 8.66
C GLU A 82 -7.54 -7.37 8.34
N LYS A 83 -7.20 -7.50 7.06
CA LYS A 83 -5.80 -7.63 6.61
C LYS A 83 -4.97 -6.40 6.97
N ARG A 84 -5.51 -5.19 6.76
CA ARG A 84 -4.86 -3.91 7.09
C ARG A 84 -4.49 -3.82 8.58
N TRP A 85 -5.42 -4.19 9.47
CA TRP A 85 -5.20 -4.13 10.91
C TRP A 85 -4.31 -5.25 11.43
N ILE A 86 -4.44 -6.46 10.88
CA ILE A 86 -3.54 -7.58 11.20
C ILE A 86 -2.11 -7.21 10.80
N TYR A 87 -1.89 -6.77 9.56
CA TYR A 87 -0.59 -6.31 9.08
C TYR A 87 -0.01 -5.22 10.00
N LYS A 88 -0.80 -4.21 10.34
CA LYS A 88 -0.37 -3.11 11.21
C LYS A 88 -0.01 -3.55 12.63
N GLU A 89 -0.70 -4.54 13.21
CA GLU A 89 -0.37 -5.02 14.55
C GLU A 89 0.76 -6.07 14.53
N PHE A 90 0.92 -6.84 13.45
CA PHE A 90 2.02 -7.79 13.27
C PHE A 90 3.38 -7.09 13.35
N PHE A 91 3.58 -6.01 12.58
CA PHE A 91 4.83 -5.24 12.58
C PHE A 91 5.15 -4.53 13.92
N LYS A 92 4.22 -4.54 14.89
CA LYS A 92 4.52 -4.05 16.25
C LYS A 92 4.96 -5.14 17.21
N GLN A 93 4.77 -6.41 16.85
CA GLN A 93 4.96 -7.56 17.74
C GLN A 93 6.20 -8.38 17.38
N VAL A 94 6.63 -8.34 16.12
CA VAL A 94 7.89 -8.96 15.69
C VAL A 94 9.11 -8.19 16.20
N SER A 95 10.24 -8.88 16.32
CA SER A 95 11.52 -8.25 16.65
C SER A 95 11.95 -7.26 15.55
N ILE A 96 12.85 -6.34 15.88
CA ILE A 96 13.39 -5.37 14.91
C ILE A 96 14.05 -6.09 13.72
N ASP A 97 14.73 -7.21 13.99
CA ASP A 97 15.43 -7.98 12.97
C ASP A 97 14.45 -8.71 12.04
N GLU A 98 13.40 -9.34 12.60
CA GLU A 98 12.34 -9.99 11.80
C GLU A 98 11.56 -8.98 10.96
N ALA A 99 11.18 -7.83 11.55
CA ALA A 99 10.53 -6.75 10.82
C ALA A 99 11.39 -6.29 9.63
N SER A 100 12.68 -6.06 9.88
CA SER A 100 13.63 -5.61 8.86
C SER A 100 13.80 -6.66 7.76
N TYR A 101 13.85 -7.95 8.10
CA TYR A 101 13.91 -9.04 7.13
C TYR A 101 12.68 -9.05 6.21
N PHE A 102 11.46 -8.98 6.78
CA PHE A 102 10.24 -8.96 5.99
C PHE A 102 10.16 -7.69 5.12
N GLU A 103 10.45 -6.52 5.68
CA GLU A 103 10.44 -5.26 4.91
C GLU A 103 11.39 -5.33 3.71
N LYS A 104 12.61 -5.85 3.92
CA LYS A 104 13.60 -6.02 2.85
C LYS A 104 13.12 -7.00 1.78
N LYS A 105 12.58 -8.16 2.18
CA LYS A 105 12.04 -9.15 1.23
C LYS A 105 10.91 -8.57 0.40
N PHE A 106 9.94 -7.92 1.05
CA PHE A 106 8.83 -7.24 0.38
C PHE A 106 9.31 -6.17 -0.60
N GLU A 107 10.35 -5.44 -0.24
CA GLU A 107 10.94 -4.42 -1.10
C GLU A 107 11.62 -5.04 -2.33
N THR A 108 12.42 -6.09 -2.15
CA THR A 108 13.03 -6.83 -3.27
C THR A 108 11.97 -7.42 -4.20
N ASP A 109 10.93 -8.06 -3.65
CA ASP A 109 9.81 -8.62 -4.42
C ASP A 109 9.06 -7.53 -5.19
N TYR A 110 8.83 -6.37 -4.57
CA TYR A 110 8.22 -5.21 -5.22
C TYR A 110 9.06 -4.68 -6.37
N ILE A 111 10.35 -4.44 -6.15
CA ILE A 111 11.26 -3.87 -7.16
C ILE A 111 11.39 -4.82 -8.35
N HIS A 112 11.59 -6.11 -8.10
CA HIS A 112 11.63 -7.11 -9.16
C HIS A 112 10.31 -7.15 -9.94
N GLY A 113 9.16 -7.20 -9.25
CA GLY A 113 7.86 -7.24 -9.91
C GLY A 113 7.58 -6.00 -10.77
N THR A 114 7.78 -4.81 -10.21
CA THR A 114 7.44 -3.55 -10.89
C THR A 114 8.33 -3.28 -12.10
N THR A 115 9.62 -3.66 -12.10
CA THR A 115 10.48 -3.52 -13.28
C THR A 115 10.17 -4.60 -14.31
N ALA A 116 9.89 -5.83 -13.88
CA ALA A 116 9.56 -6.95 -14.76
C ALA A 116 8.28 -6.69 -15.58
N VAL A 117 7.27 -6.03 -15.00
CA VAL A 117 6.05 -5.60 -15.69
C VAL A 117 6.35 -4.72 -16.92
N GLU A 118 7.43 -3.94 -16.88
CA GLU A 118 7.88 -3.09 -18.00
C GLU A 118 8.86 -3.79 -18.95
N GLY A 119 9.16 -5.07 -18.72
CA GLY A 119 10.01 -5.89 -19.58
C GLY A 119 11.43 -6.10 -19.09
N ASN A 120 11.78 -5.65 -17.88
CA ASN A 120 13.08 -5.94 -17.27
C ASN A 120 13.26 -7.46 -17.08
N THR A 121 14.46 -7.96 -17.38
CA THR A 121 14.78 -9.40 -17.46
C THR A 121 15.67 -9.90 -16.33
N LEU A 122 15.99 -9.07 -15.34
CA LEU A 122 16.70 -9.51 -14.14
C LEU A 122 15.81 -10.49 -13.37
N THR A 123 16.41 -11.59 -12.92
CA THR A 123 15.76 -12.53 -12.02
C THR A 123 15.68 -11.97 -10.60
N LEU A 124 14.77 -12.48 -9.77
CA LEU A 124 14.66 -12.10 -8.36
C LEU A 124 15.98 -12.28 -7.60
N ALA A 125 16.75 -13.31 -7.92
CA ALA A 125 18.07 -13.55 -7.33
C ALA A 125 19.08 -12.46 -7.73
N GLU A 126 19.13 -12.09 -9.03
CA GLU A 126 20.00 -11.01 -9.50
C GLU A 126 19.60 -9.65 -8.90
N VAL A 127 18.30 -9.37 -8.74
CA VAL A 127 17.81 -8.18 -8.04
C VAL A 127 18.25 -8.18 -6.58
N ASN A 128 18.09 -9.29 -5.87
CA ASN A 128 18.53 -9.40 -4.48
C ASN A 128 20.05 -9.17 -4.36
N ASP A 129 20.84 -9.85 -5.19
CA ASP A 129 22.30 -9.75 -5.17
C ASP A 129 22.78 -8.33 -5.47
N LEU A 130 22.09 -7.64 -6.39
CA LEU A 130 22.37 -6.25 -6.75
C LEU A 130 22.07 -5.28 -5.60
N LEU A 131 20.90 -5.42 -4.96
CA LEU A 131 20.46 -4.52 -3.89
C LEU A 131 21.16 -4.78 -2.55
N GLU A 132 21.46 -6.04 -2.25
CA GLU A 132 22.01 -6.45 -0.96
C GLU A 132 23.54 -6.45 -0.93
N TYR A 133 24.17 -6.94 -1.99
CA TYR A 133 25.62 -7.14 -2.03
C TYR A 133 26.33 -6.23 -3.04
N GLY A 134 25.58 -5.45 -3.83
CA GLY A 134 26.14 -4.62 -4.90
C GLY A 134 26.71 -5.43 -6.06
N LEU A 135 26.30 -6.69 -6.21
CA LEU A 135 26.79 -7.58 -7.26
C LEU A 135 26.05 -7.31 -8.57
N SER A 136 26.73 -6.65 -9.51
CA SER A 136 26.15 -6.32 -10.81
C SER A 136 25.94 -7.57 -11.68
N PRO A 137 24.71 -7.82 -12.19
CA PRO A 137 24.48 -8.90 -13.15
C PRO A 137 25.06 -8.54 -14.53
N LYS A 138 25.23 -9.54 -15.40
CA LYS A 138 25.68 -9.35 -16.80
C LYS A 138 24.49 -9.04 -17.70
N LYS A 139 23.86 -7.89 -17.48
CA LYS A 139 22.63 -7.43 -18.14
C LYS A 139 22.82 -6.03 -18.73
N ASP A 140 21.81 -5.52 -19.43
CA ASP A 140 21.87 -4.18 -19.98
C ASP A 140 21.97 -3.13 -18.84
N LEU A 141 22.77 -2.09 -19.05
CA LEU A 141 23.00 -1.06 -18.04
C LEU A 141 21.70 -0.34 -17.66
N ARG A 142 20.78 -0.18 -18.62
CA ARG A 142 19.46 0.37 -18.35
C ARG A 142 18.71 -0.50 -17.36
N GLU A 143 18.64 -1.81 -17.58
CA GLU A 143 17.93 -2.74 -16.70
C GLU A 143 18.49 -2.74 -15.27
N ILE A 144 19.81 -2.61 -15.13
CA ILE A 144 20.50 -2.48 -13.85
C ILE A 144 20.11 -1.16 -13.16
N ASN A 145 20.15 -0.04 -13.89
CA ASN A 145 19.76 1.28 -13.37
C ASN A 145 18.29 1.28 -12.92
N GLU A 146 17.40 0.63 -13.68
CA GLU A 146 15.97 0.54 -13.34
C GLU A 146 15.73 -0.07 -11.95
N VAL A 147 16.56 -1.04 -11.56
CA VAL A 147 16.49 -1.66 -10.23
C VAL A 147 17.17 -0.79 -9.18
N GLN A 148 18.40 -0.34 -9.42
CA GLN A 148 19.17 0.44 -8.43
C GLN A 148 18.53 1.79 -8.08
N ASN A 149 17.83 2.39 -9.03
CA ASN A 149 17.13 3.67 -8.83
C ASN A 149 16.05 3.59 -7.75
N TYR A 150 15.51 2.40 -7.47
CA TYR A 150 14.56 2.22 -6.37
C TYR A 150 15.18 2.41 -4.99
N VAL A 151 16.50 2.21 -4.81
CA VAL A 151 17.18 2.47 -3.53
C VAL A 151 17.06 3.94 -3.15
N LYS A 152 17.34 4.85 -4.10
CA LYS A 152 17.21 6.30 -3.88
C LYS A 152 15.74 6.70 -3.74
N THR A 153 14.85 6.09 -4.54
CA THR A 153 13.40 6.32 -4.49
C THR A 153 12.83 5.95 -3.12
N ARG A 154 13.21 4.79 -2.58
CA ARG A 154 12.80 4.33 -1.25
C ARG A 154 13.28 5.24 -0.14
N SER A 155 14.55 5.62 -0.19
CA SER A 155 15.12 6.55 0.79
C SER A 155 14.35 7.87 0.81
N PHE A 156 14.01 8.40 -0.38
CA PHE A 156 13.17 9.59 -0.48
C PHE A 156 11.76 9.36 0.09
N THR A 157 11.05 8.31 -0.34
CA THR A 157 9.65 8.07 0.09
C THR A 157 9.52 7.74 1.57
N SER A 158 10.49 7.05 2.15
CA SER A 158 10.50 6.70 3.58
C SER A 158 10.72 7.92 4.49
N ASN A 159 11.45 8.92 4.00
CA ASN A 159 11.67 10.18 4.72
C ASN A 159 10.59 11.24 4.42
N TYR A 160 9.65 10.97 3.51
CA TYR A 160 8.63 11.91 3.08
C TYR A 160 7.28 11.69 3.77
N ASN A 161 6.87 12.64 4.61
CA ASN A 161 5.61 12.58 5.39
C ASN A 161 4.47 13.47 4.82
N GLY A 162 4.69 14.12 3.68
CA GLY A 162 3.76 15.09 3.09
C GLY A 162 2.57 14.48 2.35
N LYS A 163 1.73 15.35 1.77
CA LYS A 163 0.73 14.97 0.76
C LYS A 163 1.41 14.80 -0.59
N ILE A 164 0.92 13.91 -1.45
CA ILE A 164 1.38 13.86 -2.83
C ILE A 164 1.03 15.19 -3.53
N THR A 165 1.93 15.62 -4.41
CA THR A 165 1.84 16.85 -5.22
C THR A 165 2.47 16.57 -6.56
N ALA A 166 2.21 17.41 -7.58
CA ALA A 166 2.93 17.32 -8.85
C ALA A 166 4.46 17.32 -8.66
N ALA A 167 4.98 18.14 -7.74
CA ALA A 167 6.41 18.17 -7.40
C ALA A 167 6.91 16.84 -6.80
N PHE A 168 6.13 16.20 -5.91
CA PHE A 168 6.45 14.87 -5.39
C PHE A 168 6.51 13.83 -6.51
N ILE A 169 5.52 13.83 -7.41
CA ILE A 169 5.45 12.87 -8.53
C ILE A 169 6.61 13.08 -9.50
N LYS A 170 6.93 14.33 -9.86
CA LYS A 170 8.13 14.68 -10.64
C LYS A 170 9.41 14.23 -9.95
N LYS A 171 9.50 14.35 -8.62
CA LYS A 171 10.65 13.87 -7.85
C LYS A 171 10.77 12.34 -7.92
N ILE A 172 9.68 11.59 -7.76
CA ILE A 172 9.67 10.13 -7.93
C ILE A 172 10.16 9.76 -9.33
N HIS A 173 9.60 10.39 -10.37
CA HIS A 173 10.03 10.14 -11.73
C HIS A 173 11.52 10.45 -11.94
N SER A 174 12.04 11.56 -11.41
CA SER A 174 13.47 11.89 -11.54
C SER A 174 14.38 10.84 -10.90
N LEU A 175 13.92 10.19 -9.82
CA LEU A 175 14.69 9.16 -9.14
C LEU A 175 14.60 7.82 -9.88
N ILE A 176 13.38 7.41 -10.28
CA ILE A 176 13.16 6.14 -11.00
C ILE A 176 13.86 6.13 -12.37
N MET A 177 13.91 7.28 -13.04
CA MET A 177 14.49 7.41 -14.38
C MET A 177 15.92 8.00 -14.38
N ASP A 178 16.57 8.08 -13.22
CA ASP A 178 17.95 8.56 -13.07
C ASP A 178 18.90 7.70 -13.92
N ASN A 179 19.80 8.32 -14.70
CA ASN A 179 20.71 7.63 -15.64
C ASN A 179 20.00 6.72 -16.68
N ILE A 180 18.71 6.92 -16.92
CA ILE A 180 17.94 6.23 -17.98
C ILE A 180 17.39 7.24 -18.98
N LEU A 181 16.93 8.40 -18.49
CA LEU A 181 16.32 9.45 -19.29
C LEU A 181 16.91 10.82 -18.93
N GLU A 182 17.33 11.60 -19.93
CA GLU A 182 17.93 12.93 -19.70
C GLU A 182 16.92 13.94 -19.11
N ASN A 183 15.67 13.93 -19.58
CA ASN A 183 14.61 14.81 -19.10
C ASN A 183 13.81 14.23 -17.92
N SER A 184 14.48 13.47 -17.06
CA SER A 184 13.83 12.86 -15.89
C SER A 184 13.26 13.93 -14.94
N GLY A 185 11.98 13.78 -14.59
CA GLY A 185 11.27 14.67 -13.67
C GLY A 185 10.57 15.84 -14.35
N GLN A 186 10.49 15.83 -15.68
CA GLN A 186 9.77 16.83 -16.48
C GLN A 186 8.57 16.19 -17.17
N PHE A 187 7.43 16.88 -17.19
CA PHE A 187 6.29 16.44 -17.98
C PHE A 187 6.66 16.44 -19.46
N ARG A 188 6.04 15.53 -20.22
CA ARG A 188 6.24 15.50 -21.67
C ARG A 188 5.67 16.76 -22.32
N ASN A 189 6.32 17.20 -23.38
CA ASN A 189 5.90 18.31 -24.24
C ASN A 189 5.37 17.83 -25.60
N ALA A 190 5.20 16.51 -25.75
CA ALA A 190 4.76 15.86 -26.97
C ALA A 190 3.61 14.89 -26.68
N ASN A 191 2.74 14.70 -27.65
CA ASN A 191 1.72 13.65 -27.57
C ASN A 191 2.39 12.27 -27.62
N VAL A 192 1.88 11.37 -26.80
CA VAL A 192 2.27 9.95 -26.79
C VAL A 192 1.03 9.12 -27.06
N GLY A 193 1.22 7.98 -27.69
CA GLY A 193 0.17 7.03 -27.98
C GLY A 193 0.76 5.62 -28.01
N ILE A 194 -0.08 4.64 -27.73
CA ILE A 194 0.30 3.23 -27.86
C ILE A 194 -0.02 2.82 -29.30
N VAL A 195 0.98 2.34 -30.04
CA VAL A 195 0.78 1.85 -31.40
C VAL A 195 -0.28 0.75 -31.41
N GLY A 196 -1.38 0.97 -32.14
CA GLY A 196 -2.52 0.04 -32.22
C GLY A 196 -3.58 0.20 -31.12
N CYS A 197 -3.56 1.30 -30.36
CA CYS A 197 -4.60 1.65 -29.40
C CYS A 197 -5.10 3.07 -29.66
N ASP A 198 -6.43 3.23 -29.78
CA ASP A 198 -7.07 4.55 -30.00
C ASP A 198 -7.17 5.39 -28.72
N LEU A 199 -6.58 4.93 -27.61
CA LEU A 199 -6.59 5.67 -26.35
C LEU A 199 -5.73 6.93 -26.48
N GLN A 200 -6.38 8.09 -26.49
CA GLN A 200 -5.71 9.39 -26.45
C GLN A 200 -5.40 9.75 -25.00
N HIS A 201 -4.11 9.93 -24.71
CA HIS A 201 -3.65 10.50 -23.44
C HIS A 201 -3.88 12.00 -23.41
N THR A 202 -3.86 12.57 -22.20
CA THR A 202 -4.00 14.02 -21.95
C THR A 202 -3.04 14.84 -22.82
N PRO A 203 -3.49 15.90 -23.52
CA PRO A 203 -2.59 16.80 -24.24
C PRO A 203 -1.50 17.40 -23.30
N PRO A 204 -0.24 17.54 -23.75
CA PRO A 204 0.87 18.06 -22.94
C PRO A 204 0.55 19.32 -22.13
N GLU A 205 -0.16 20.26 -22.74
CA GLU A 205 -0.56 21.54 -22.17
C GLU A 205 -1.57 21.42 -21.02
N LEU A 206 -2.28 20.28 -20.89
CA LEU A 206 -3.27 20.03 -19.84
C LEU A 206 -2.75 19.12 -18.71
N ILE A 207 -1.57 18.51 -18.88
CA ILE A 207 -1.05 17.50 -17.94
C ILE A 207 -0.98 18.03 -16.50
N GLU A 208 -0.45 19.24 -16.31
CA GLU A 208 -0.26 19.80 -14.97
C GLU A 208 -1.60 20.10 -14.30
N ASP A 209 -2.56 20.63 -15.05
CA ASP A 209 -3.90 20.97 -14.55
C ASP A 209 -4.68 19.71 -14.18
N GLU A 210 -4.76 18.72 -15.08
CA GLU A 210 -5.47 17.46 -14.83
C GLU A 210 -4.83 16.65 -13.69
N LEU A 211 -3.50 16.65 -13.57
CA LEU A 211 -2.83 15.96 -12.48
C LEU A 211 -3.09 16.64 -11.12
N ASN A 212 -3.10 17.97 -11.08
CA ASN A 212 -3.42 18.71 -9.86
C ASN A 212 -4.88 18.52 -9.46
N GLU A 213 -5.80 18.52 -10.43
CA GLU A 213 -7.21 18.20 -10.21
C GLU A 213 -7.37 16.77 -9.66
N LEU A 214 -6.72 15.78 -10.25
CA LEU A 214 -6.74 14.40 -9.77
C LEU A 214 -6.25 14.28 -8.32
N ILE A 215 -5.17 14.99 -7.96
CA ILE A 215 -4.65 15.03 -6.59
C ILE A 215 -5.63 15.68 -5.62
N GLN A 216 -6.28 16.77 -6.05
CA GLN A 216 -7.30 17.46 -5.25
C GLN A 216 -8.49 16.54 -4.97
N ILE A 217 -9.10 15.97 -6.02
CA ILE A 217 -10.24 15.04 -5.93
C ILE A 217 -9.90 13.88 -5.00
N PHE A 218 -8.71 13.28 -5.13
CA PHE A 218 -8.27 12.21 -4.24
C PHE A 218 -8.34 12.64 -2.77
N TYR A 219 -7.77 13.80 -2.41
CA TYR A 219 -7.76 14.25 -1.01
C TYR A 219 -9.14 14.67 -0.51
N GLU A 220 -9.99 15.23 -1.36
CA GLU A 220 -11.39 15.54 -1.03
C GLU A 220 -12.17 14.26 -0.74
N ASN A 221 -12.01 13.22 -1.56
CA ASN A 221 -12.65 11.92 -1.34
C ASN A 221 -12.20 11.29 -0.01
N ILE A 222 -10.91 11.34 0.32
CA ILE A 222 -10.40 10.86 1.61
C ILE A 222 -11.00 11.67 2.78
N GLN A 223 -11.16 12.99 2.64
CA GLN A 223 -11.80 13.83 3.66
C GLN A 223 -13.29 13.50 3.82
N ASN A 224 -13.97 13.20 2.71
CA ASN A 224 -15.36 12.76 2.65
C ASN A 224 -15.54 11.27 2.98
N GLN A 225 -14.55 10.65 3.61
CA GLN A 225 -14.61 9.29 4.14
C GLN A 225 -14.81 8.22 3.06
N LYS A 226 -14.51 8.51 1.79
CA LYS A 226 -14.47 7.50 0.74
C LYS A 226 -13.39 6.47 1.07
N TYR A 227 -13.67 5.21 0.71
CA TYR A 227 -12.80 4.12 1.11
C TYR A 227 -11.41 4.24 0.47
N PRO A 228 -10.32 4.37 1.25
CA PRO A 228 -9.02 4.77 0.70
C PRO A 228 -8.47 3.81 -0.35
N PHE A 229 -8.71 2.50 -0.20
CA PHE A 229 -8.22 1.51 -1.15
C PHE A 229 -8.76 1.75 -2.56
N GLU A 230 -10.06 2.00 -2.72
CA GLU A 230 -10.68 2.31 -4.01
C GLU A 230 -10.12 3.61 -4.59
N GLN A 231 -10.01 4.65 -3.77
CA GLN A 231 -9.53 5.96 -4.21
C GLN A 231 -8.08 5.90 -4.69
N ILE A 232 -7.25 5.05 -4.07
CA ILE A 232 -5.87 4.81 -4.50
C ILE A 232 -5.83 4.11 -5.87
N LEU A 233 -6.69 3.11 -6.10
CA LEU A 233 -6.77 2.41 -7.38
C LEU A 233 -7.30 3.32 -8.51
N ILE A 234 -8.30 4.15 -8.21
CA ILE A 234 -8.83 5.15 -9.15
C ILE A 234 -7.76 6.19 -9.48
N PHE A 235 -7.01 6.66 -8.48
CA PHE A 235 -5.89 7.57 -8.69
C PHE A 235 -4.85 6.95 -9.62
N HIS A 236 -4.46 5.70 -9.37
CA HIS A 236 -3.50 4.98 -10.21
C HIS A 236 -3.98 4.85 -11.65
N TYR A 237 -5.23 4.43 -11.85
CA TYR A 237 -5.83 4.35 -13.18
C TYR A 237 -5.83 5.69 -13.91
N ARG A 238 -6.34 6.76 -13.28
CA ARG A 238 -6.40 8.10 -13.90
C ARG A 238 -5.01 8.67 -14.16
N PHE A 239 -4.02 8.38 -13.31
CA PHE A 239 -2.63 8.75 -13.55
C PHE A 239 -2.07 8.09 -14.82
N GLU A 240 -2.34 6.80 -15.03
CA GLU A 240 -1.94 6.09 -16.26
C GLU A 240 -2.66 6.63 -17.50
N THR A 241 -3.90 7.12 -17.36
CA THR A 241 -4.64 7.81 -18.43
C THR A 241 -4.01 9.15 -18.79
N ILE A 242 -3.67 9.98 -17.78
CA ILE A 242 -2.98 11.27 -17.97
C ILE A 242 -1.63 11.06 -18.65
N HIS A 243 -0.90 10.03 -18.21
CA HIS A 243 0.38 9.60 -18.77
C HIS A 243 1.39 10.77 -18.87
N PRO A 244 1.75 11.39 -17.72
CA PRO A 244 2.40 12.71 -17.71
C PRO A 244 3.84 12.75 -18.24
N PHE A 245 4.51 11.61 -18.36
CA PHE A 245 5.94 11.52 -18.74
C PHE A 245 6.12 10.83 -20.09
N LEU A 246 7.30 10.98 -20.72
CA LEU A 246 7.62 10.28 -21.98
C LEU A 246 7.81 8.77 -21.79
N ASP A 247 8.30 8.35 -20.62
CA ASP A 247 8.58 6.97 -20.24
C ASP A 247 8.50 6.86 -18.71
N GLY A 248 8.39 5.65 -18.17
CA GLY A 248 8.41 5.42 -16.73
C GLY A 248 7.06 5.62 -16.03
N ASN A 249 6.00 5.97 -16.75
CA ASN A 249 4.66 6.20 -16.18
C ASN A 249 4.19 5.01 -15.32
N GLY A 250 4.19 3.78 -15.87
CA GLY A 250 3.79 2.58 -15.13
C GLY A 250 4.53 2.39 -13.80
N ARG A 251 5.85 2.62 -13.77
CA ARG A 251 6.68 2.51 -12.56
C ARG A 251 6.38 3.61 -11.56
N VAL A 252 6.22 4.85 -12.02
CA VAL A 252 5.86 6.00 -11.18
C VAL A 252 4.45 5.83 -10.61
N GLY A 253 3.48 5.43 -11.42
CA GLY A 253 2.10 5.17 -11.00
C GLY A 253 2.05 4.12 -9.89
N ARG A 254 2.72 2.97 -10.09
CA ARG A 254 2.79 1.91 -9.08
C ARG A 254 3.53 2.34 -7.80
N GLU A 255 4.57 3.18 -7.90
CA GLU A 255 5.26 3.71 -6.71
C GLU A 255 4.39 4.71 -5.95
N VAL A 256 3.67 5.59 -6.65
CA VAL A 256 2.72 6.54 -6.02
C VAL A 256 1.56 5.79 -5.38
N MET A 257 1.01 4.78 -6.05
CA MET A 257 -0.01 3.87 -5.52
C MET A 257 0.48 3.23 -4.21
N ASN A 258 1.69 2.64 -4.22
CA ASN A 258 2.26 2.01 -3.02
C ASN A 258 2.62 3.01 -1.92
N TYR A 259 3.04 4.23 -2.27
CA TYR A 259 3.23 5.31 -1.30
C TYR A 259 1.91 5.63 -0.57
N LEU A 260 0.80 5.77 -1.30
CA LEU A 260 -0.51 6.02 -0.71
C LEU A 260 -1.01 4.83 0.13
N LEU A 261 -0.84 3.58 -0.32
CA LEU A 261 -1.17 2.38 0.45
C LEU A 261 -0.43 2.38 1.80
N ARG A 262 0.89 2.62 1.79
CA ARG A 262 1.71 2.67 3.01
C ARG A 262 1.29 3.81 3.94
N LYS A 263 0.93 4.97 3.40
CA LYS A 263 0.41 6.10 4.19
C LYS A 263 -0.88 5.72 4.90
N GLU A 264 -1.74 5.00 4.20
CA GLU A 264 -2.97 4.43 4.74
C GLU A 264 -2.75 3.11 5.49
N LYS A 265 -1.52 2.64 5.70
CA LYS A 265 -1.22 1.41 6.46
C LYS A 265 -1.79 0.13 5.85
N PHE A 266 -2.03 0.13 4.55
CA PHE A 266 -2.23 -1.10 3.78
C PHE A 266 -0.88 -1.73 3.45
N PRO A 267 -0.80 -3.08 3.38
CA PRO A 267 0.31 -3.77 2.75
C PRO A 267 0.58 -3.25 1.32
N GLN A 268 1.83 -3.36 0.86
CA GLN A 268 2.16 -2.98 -0.52
C GLN A 268 1.48 -3.90 -1.53
N PHE A 269 1.14 -3.38 -2.70
CA PHE A 269 0.62 -4.14 -3.83
C PHE A 269 1.77 -4.48 -4.77
N LEU A 270 2.13 -5.76 -4.78
CA LEU A 270 3.16 -6.41 -5.59
C LEU A 270 2.55 -6.83 -6.92
N ILE A 271 2.70 -5.97 -7.92
CA ILE A 271 2.30 -6.25 -9.30
C ILE A 271 3.55 -6.72 -10.04
N GLY A 272 3.52 -7.95 -10.52
CA GLY A 272 4.64 -8.66 -11.13
C GLY A 272 4.26 -9.32 -12.45
N ASN A 273 5.21 -10.02 -13.08
CA ASN A 273 4.97 -10.63 -14.39
C ASN A 273 3.85 -11.68 -14.39
N GLU A 274 3.66 -12.38 -13.27
CA GLU A 274 2.62 -13.40 -13.11
C GLU A 274 1.19 -12.82 -13.17
N ASN A 275 1.02 -11.54 -12.82
CA ASN A 275 -0.27 -10.86 -12.82
C ASN A 275 -0.34 -9.71 -13.83
N ARG A 276 0.70 -9.53 -14.66
CA ARG A 276 0.79 -8.46 -15.67
C ARG A 276 -0.40 -8.42 -16.62
N SER A 277 -0.84 -9.55 -17.13
CA SER A 277 -1.97 -9.61 -18.08
C SER A 277 -3.27 -9.13 -17.43
N GLU A 278 -3.53 -9.59 -16.21
CA GLU A 278 -4.70 -9.22 -15.41
C GLU A 278 -4.66 -7.73 -15.05
N TYR A 279 -3.51 -7.24 -14.59
CA TYR A 279 -3.26 -5.82 -14.32
C TYR A 279 -3.56 -4.92 -15.53
N LEU A 280 -2.97 -5.23 -16.69
CA LEU A 280 -3.19 -4.46 -17.92
C LEU A 280 -4.62 -4.58 -18.43
N SER A 281 -5.29 -5.71 -18.18
CA SER A 281 -6.71 -5.89 -18.52
C SER A 281 -7.60 -5.02 -17.61
N ALA A 282 -7.29 -4.95 -16.32
CA ALA A 282 -8.00 -4.11 -15.36
C ALA A 282 -7.89 -2.63 -15.74
N LEU A 283 -6.68 -2.14 -16.04
CA LEU A 283 -6.47 -0.77 -16.50
C LEU A 283 -7.21 -0.47 -17.81
N ARG A 284 -7.18 -1.39 -18.78
CA ARG A 284 -7.94 -1.22 -20.04
C ARG A 284 -9.45 -1.23 -19.85
N SER A 285 -9.93 -1.90 -18.81
CA SER A 285 -11.35 -1.95 -18.48
C SER A 285 -11.82 -0.70 -17.72
N GLY A 286 -10.94 0.20 -17.29
CA GLY A 286 -11.26 1.30 -16.39
C GLY A 286 -12.06 2.48 -16.95
N ASP A 287 -12.59 2.40 -18.18
CA ASP A 287 -13.51 3.41 -18.71
C ASP A 287 -14.68 3.65 -17.72
N GLU A 288 -15.25 4.86 -17.67
CA GLU A 288 -16.07 5.33 -16.53
C GLU A 288 -17.24 4.38 -16.18
N GLU A 289 -17.77 3.66 -17.18
CA GLU A 289 -18.85 2.69 -17.02
C GLU A 289 -18.43 1.34 -16.38
N LYS A 290 -17.13 1.10 -16.22
CA LYS A 290 -16.53 -0.19 -15.80
C LYS A 290 -15.56 -0.08 -14.62
N LEU A 291 -15.52 1.07 -13.95
CA LEU A 291 -14.72 1.26 -12.72
C LEU A 291 -14.99 0.20 -11.65
N LYS A 292 -16.25 -0.25 -11.48
CA LYS A 292 -16.58 -1.34 -10.55
C LYS A 292 -15.83 -2.63 -10.90
N GLN A 293 -15.79 -3.00 -12.18
CA GLN A 293 -15.10 -4.21 -12.62
C GLN A 293 -13.60 -4.10 -12.41
N MET A 294 -13.01 -2.95 -12.76
CA MET A 294 -11.58 -2.70 -12.54
C MET A 294 -11.21 -2.84 -11.06
N ILE A 295 -11.96 -2.18 -10.17
CA ILE A 295 -11.72 -2.22 -8.72
C ILE A 295 -11.87 -3.65 -8.19
N GLN A 296 -12.88 -4.40 -8.66
CA GLN A 296 -13.07 -5.79 -8.27
C GLN A 296 -11.87 -6.66 -8.68
N THR A 297 -11.35 -6.50 -9.90
CA THR A 297 -10.16 -7.24 -10.37
C THR A 297 -8.93 -6.92 -9.53
N PHE A 298 -8.66 -5.64 -9.28
CA PHE A 298 -7.56 -5.23 -8.41
C PHE A 298 -7.69 -5.76 -6.99
N TYR A 299 -8.91 -5.75 -6.43
CA TYR A 299 -9.17 -6.33 -5.12
C TYR A 299 -8.86 -7.83 -5.10
N GLN A 300 -9.29 -8.61 -6.11
CA GLN A 300 -9.00 -10.05 -6.17
C GLN A 300 -7.50 -10.33 -6.30
N MET A 301 -6.79 -9.60 -7.16
CA MET A 301 -5.33 -9.66 -7.27
C MET A 301 -4.66 -9.38 -5.93
N TYR A 302 -5.10 -8.33 -5.22
CA TYR A 302 -4.55 -7.94 -3.93
C TYR A 302 -4.85 -8.98 -2.84
N GLN A 303 -6.07 -9.52 -2.77
CA GLN A 303 -6.43 -10.60 -1.85
C GLN A 303 -5.58 -11.86 -2.08
N ASN A 304 -5.41 -12.28 -3.33
CA ASN A 304 -4.57 -13.42 -3.67
C ASN A 304 -3.12 -13.23 -3.22
N GLN A 305 -2.59 -12.02 -3.35
CA GLN A 305 -1.27 -11.69 -2.83
C GLN A 305 -1.22 -11.79 -1.30
N LEU A 306 -2.19 -11.20 -0.59
CA LEU A 306 -2.22 -11.22 0.87
C LEU A 306 -2.32 -12.63 1.44
N THR A 307 -3.09 -13.51 0.81
CA THR A 307 -3.17 -14.93 1.19
C THR A 307 -1.81 -15.63 1.06
N LYS A 308 -1.08 -15.41 -0.04
CA LYS A 308 0.27 -15.99 -0.22
C LYS A 308 1.25 -15.50 0.86
N ILE A 309 1.16 -14.23 1.21
CA ILE A 309 1.97 -13.62 2.26
C ILE A 309 1.66 -14.27 3.62
N GLU A 310 0.39 -14.46 3.95
CA GLU A 310 -0.02 -15.13 5.20
C GLU A 310 0.43 -16.59 5.25
N ASP A 311 0.32 -17.32 4.15
CA ASP A 311 0.81 -18.69 4.06
C ASP A 311 2.32 -18.78 4.27
N GLU A 312 3.07 -17.82 3.74
CA GLU A 312 4.52 -17.73 3.95
C GLU A 312 4.85 -17.43 5.42
N PHE A 313 4.15 -16.47 6.03
CA PHE A 313 4.31 -16.16 7.46
C PHE A 313 4.05 -17.38 8.35
N ASN A 314 2.99 -18.14 8.06
CA ASN A 314 2.63 -19.33 8.84
C ASN A 314 3.66 -20.47 8.70
N ARG A 315 4.49 -20.50 7.65
CA ARG A 315 5.56 -21.49 7.48
C ARG A 315 6.83 -21.16 8.25
N LEU A 316 7.02 -19.89 8.61
CA LEU A 316 8.20 -19.40 9.33
C LEU A 316 8.05 -19.47 10.87
N GLN A 317 6.85 -19.78 11.36
CA GLN A 317 6.53 -19.98 12.79
C GLN A 317 6.56 -21.45 13.20
#